data_AF-A0A1G3LBQ6-F1
#
_entry.id   AF-A0A1G3LBQ6-F1
#
_cell.length_a   1.000
_cell.length_b   1.000
_cell.length_c   1.000
_cell.angle_alpha   90.00
_cell.angle_beta   90.00
_cell.angle_gamma   90.00
#
_symmetry.space_group_name_H-M   'P 1'
#
loop_
_entity.id
_entity.type
_entity.pdbx_description
1 polymer ?
#
loop_
_entity_poly.entity_id
_entity_poly.type
_entity_poly.pdbx_seq_one_letter_code
_entity_poly.pdbx_strand_id
1 'polypeptide(L)'
;MTQKPSIGRIVHYASKNGDGIISPAIVLRTRDTTNLDVINRWGPSPAGTLSGKGRPADLVAELPDDTTIDLLVWGLGGDYREFAVPFNADGAPRSWNWPPRV
;
A
#
# COMPACT_ATOMS: atom_id res chain seq x y z
N MET A 1 8.19 -1.56 19.88
CA MET A 1 8.71 -0.90 18.66
C MET A 1 8.09 -1.60 17.47
N THR A 2 7.34 -0.89 16.64
CA THR A 2 6.78 -1.43 15.39
C THR A 2 7.92 -1.62 14.40
N GLN A 3 8.16 -2.86 13.96
CA GLN A 3 9.14 -3.15 12.92
C GLN A 3 8.74 -2.40 11.63
N LYS A 4 9.69 -1.71 10.98
CA LYS A 4 9.44 -1.06 9.70
C LYS A 4 9.18 -2.11 8.60
N PRO A 5 8.20 -1.89 7.71
CA PRO A 5 8.00 -2.74 6.55
C PRO A 5 9.18 -2.62 5.57
N SER A 6 9.40 -3.67 4.79
CA SER A 6 10.37 -3.67 3.69
C SER A 6 9.74 -4.30 2.46
N ILE A 7 10.13 -3.87 1.26
CA ILE A 7 9.67 -4.48 0.00
C ILE A 7 9.85 -6.01 0.05
N GLY A 8 8.87 -6.73 -0.48
CA GLY A 8 8.88 -8.18 -0.57
C GLY A 8 8.45 -8.91 0.71
N ARG A 9 8.21 -8.20 1.82
CA ARG A 9 7.68 -8.82 3.04
C ARG A 9 6.22 -9.21 2.87
N ILE A 10 5.86 -10.36 3.44
CA ILE A 10 4.47 -10.79 3.58
C ILE A 10 3.86 -10.14 4.82
N VAL A 11 2.66 -9.58 4.64
CA VAL A 11 1.84 -8.98 5.68
C VAL A 11 0.41 -9.51 5.59
N HIS A 12 -0.38 -9.25 6.62
CA HIS A 12 -1.82 -9.43 6.60
C HIS A 12 -2.49 -8.11 6.22
N TYR A 13 -3.48 -8.18 5.33
CA TYR A 13 -4.34 -7.06 4.95
C TYR A 13 -5.79 -7.35 5.36
N ALA A 14 -6.38 -6.45 6.14
CA ALA A 14 -7.78 -6.52 6.53
C ALA A 14 -8.65 -5.84 5.45
N SER A 15 -9.52 -6.63 4.81
CA SER A 15 -10.36 -6.21 3.69
C SER A 15 -11.18 -4.95 3.97
N LYS A 16 -11.38 -4.16 2.92
CA LYS A 16 -12.14 -2.91 2.94
C LYS A 16 -13.60 -3.08 3.38
N ASN A 17 -14.19 -4.24 3.17
CA ASN A 17 -15.62 -4.45 3.38
C ASN A 17 -15.98 -4.73 4.85
N GLY A 18 -15.00 -4.84 5.76
CA GLY A 18 -15.26 -5.16 7.17
C GLY A 18 -15.89 -6.55 7.36
N ASP A 19 -15.73 -7.43 6.38
CA ASP A 19 -16.22 -8.81 6.32
C ASP A 19 -15.41 -9.78 7.20
N GLY A 20 -14.41 -9.27 7.93
CA GLY A 20 -13.50 -10.06 8.75
C GLY A 20 -12.45 -10.84 7.95
N ILE A 21 -12.38 -10.65 6.62
CA ILE A 21 -11.42 -11.37 5.78
C ILE A 21 -10.06 -10.73 5.91
N ILE A 22 -9.09 -11.55 6.30
CA ILE A 22 -7.67 -11.24 6.29
C ILE A 22 -7.04 -11.92 5.08
N SER A 23 -6.50 -11.14 4.16
CA SER A 23 -5.80 -11.63 2.99
C SER A 23 -4.28 -11.53 3.20
N PRO A 24 -3.48 -12.52 2.75
CA PRO A 24 -2.05 -12.31 2.65
C PRO A 24 -1.77 -11.24 1.59
N ALA A 25 -0.75 -10.45 1.83
CA ALA A 25 -0.29 -9.43 0.89
C ALA A 25 1.23 -9.31 0.94
N ILE A 26 1.82 -8.83 -0.15
CA ILE A 26 3.25 -8.52 -0.23
C ILE A 26 3.47 -7.02 -0.37
N VAL A 27 4.45 -6.50 0.37
CA VAL A 27 4.84 -5.08 0.30
C VAL A 27 5.47 -4.78 -1.05
N LEU A 28 4.83 -3.88 -1.82
CA LEU A 28 5.34 -3.40 -3.11
C LEU A 28 6.16 -2.13 -2.95
N ARG A 29 5.73 -1.22 -2.08
CA ARG A 29 6.38 0.08 -1.87
C ARG A 29 6.30 0.50 -0.41
N THR A 30 7.41 1.02 0.06
CA THR A 30 7.60 1.71 1.35
C THR A 30 7.96 3.17 1.09
N ARG A 31 7.90 4.03 2.12
CA ARG A 31 8.29 5.44 2.01
C ARG A 31 9.69 5.60 1.40
N ASP A 32 10.68 4.86 1.90
CA ASP A 32 12.08 4.91 1.47
C ASP A 32 12.27 4.53 -0.02
N THR A 33 11.30 3.84 -0.59
CA THR A 33 11.32 3.38 -1.99
C THR A 33 10.43 4.24 -2.89
N THR A 34 9.92 5.35 -2.38
CA THR A 34 9.20 6.35 -3.15
C THR A 34 10.18 7.11 -4.04
N ASN A 35 9.89 7.17 -5.34
CA ASN A 35 10.69 7.97 -6.26
C ASN A 35 10.31 9.45 -6.16
N LEU A 36 11.04 10.20 -5.32
CA LEU A 36 10.81 11.63 -5.11
C LEU A 36 11.03 12.44 -6.39
N ASP A 37 11.91 12.03 -7.30
CA ASP A 37 12.14 12.74 -8.56
C ASP A 37 10.91 12.71 -9.47
N VAL A 38 10.17 11.61 -9.46
CA VAL A 38 8.89 11.49 -10.18
C VAL A 38 7.83 12.40 -9.56
N ILE A 39 7.74 12.46 -8.23
CA ILE A 39 6.79 13.34 -7.53
C ILE A 39 7.14 14.81 -7.77
N ASN A 40 8.42 15.19 -7.64
CA ASN A 40 8.90 16.55 -7.84
C ASN A 40 8.69 17.03 -9.28
N ARG A 41 8.82 16.13 -10.26
CA ARG A 41 8.62 16.44 -11.69
C ARG A 41 7.16 16.66 -12.06
N TRP A 42 6.22 15.99 -11.40
CA TRP A 42 4.81 15.94 -11.84
C TRP A 42 3.79 16.47 -10.82
N GLY A 43 4.23 16.78 -9.60
CA GLY A 43 3.42 17.31 -8.50
C GLY A 43 2.78 16.23 -7.60
N PRO A 44 2.37 16.60 -6.36
CA PRO A 44 1.95 15.65 -5.33
C PRO A 44 0.49 15.15 -5.44
N SER A 45 -0.31 15.61 -6.41
CA SER A 45 -1.76 15.37 -6.41
C SER A 45 -2.20 14.25 -7.37
N PRO A 46 -2.72 13.11 -6.86
CA PRO A 46 -3.31 12.04 -7.65
C PRO A 46 -4.76 12.36 -8.09
N ALA A 47 -5.27 13.57 -7.86
CA ALA A 47 -6.60 13.99 -8.28
C ALA A 47 -6.64 14.24 -9.79
N GLY A 48 -6.73 13.15 -10.55
CA GLY A 48 -6.92 13.19 -11.99
C GLY A 48 -6.87 11.78 -12.54
N THR A 49 -8.03 11.27 -12.92
CA THR A 49 -8.19 10.02 -13.68
C THR A 49 -7.18 10.00 -14.82
N LEU A 50 -6.18 9.12 -14.73
CA LEU A 50 -5.09 9.00 -15.69
C LEU A 50 -5.60 8.26 -16.94
N SER A 51 -6.31 8.95 -17.81
CA SER A 51 -6.53 8.51 -19.18
C SER A 51 -6.20 9.66 -20.14
N GLY A 52 -4.98 9.61 -20.69
CA GLY A 52 -4.61 10.37 -21.87
C GLY A 52 -3.88 11.69 -21.61
N LYS A 53 -2.69 11.79 -22.22
CA LYS A 53 -1.97 13.03 -22.56
C LYS A 53 -1.00 13.61 -21.51
N GLY A 54 -0.10 12.80 -20.97
CA GLY A 54 1.26 13.28 -20.64
C GLY A 54 1.77 13.03 -19.22
N ARG A 55 0.98 12.45 -18.32
CA ARG A 55 1.47 11.94 -17.03
C ARG A 55 1.75 10.44 -17.13
N PRO A 56 2.84 9.91 -16.54
CA PRO A 56 3.04 8.47 -16.43
C PRO A 56 1.84 7.85 -15.70
N ALA A 57 1.38 6.69 -16.16
CA ALA A 57 0.37 5.89 -15.47
C ALA A 57 0.81 5.48 -14.05
N ASP A 58 2.10 5.68 -13.73
CA ASP A 58 2.81 5.26 -12.53
C ASP A 58 3.09 6.42 -11.55
N LEU A 59 2.44 7.59 -11.70
CA LEU A 59 2.58 8.66 -10.72
C LEU A 59 1.85 8.27 -9.43
N VAL A 60 2.61 7.79 -8.45
CA VAL A 60 2.09 7.43 -7.13
C VAL A 60 2.54 8.49 -6.11
N ALA A 61 1.58 9.00 -5.32
CA ALA A 61 1.84 10.02 -4.31
C ALA A 61 2.84 9.53 -3.25
N GLU A 62 3.48 10.48 -2.54
CA GLU A 62 4.33 10.17 -1.40
C GLU A 62 3.52 9.47 -0.31
N LEU A 63 4.12 8.45 0.31
CA LEU A 63 3.51 7.79 1.47
C LEU A 63 3.66 8.70 2.71
N PRO A 64 2.60 8.88 3.51
CA PRO A 64 2.55 9.89 4.57
C PRO A 64 3.53 9.61 5.72
N ASP A 65 3.90 8.36 5.94
CA ASP A 65 4.76 7.90 7.03
C ASP A 65 5.50 6.60 6.68
N ASP A 66 6.39 6.14 7.56
CA ASP A 66 7.26 4.98 7.35
C ASP A 66 6.55 3.62 7.49
N THR A 67 5.26 3.63 7.87
CA THR A 67 4.44 2.44 8.09
C THR A 67 3.29 2.32 7.11
N THR A 68 2.98 3.38 6.37
CA THR A 68 2.01 3.33 5.27
C THR A 68 2.70 2.73 4.04
N ILE A 69 2.06 1.77 3.38
CA ILE A 69 2.65 0.98 2.30
C ILE A 69 1.70 0.74 1.14
N ASP A 70 2.24 0.37 -0.02
CA ASP A 70 1.45 -0.22 -1.10
C ASP A 70 1.61 -1.73 -1.11
N LEU A 71 0.54 -2.44 -1.48
CA LEU A 71 0.41 -3.88 -1.39
C LEU A 71 -0.04 -4.49 -2.71
N LEU A 72 0.46 -5.70 -3.00
CA LEU A 72 -0.26 -6.67 -3.83
C LEU A 72 -0.97 -7.62 -2.86
N VAL A 73 -2.28 -7.67 -2.95
CA VAL A 73 -3.16 -8.46 -2.07
C VAL A 73 -3.66 -9.67 -2.84
N TRP A 74 -3.55 -10.86 -2.27
CA TRP A 74 -4.19 -12.06 -2.80
C TRP A 74 -5.56 -12.24 -2.17
N GLY A 75 -6.57 -11.61 -2.77
CA GLY A 75 -7.95 -11.73 -2.33
C GLY A 75 -8.64 -12.99 -2.85
N LEU A 76 -9.82 -13.27 -2.30
CA LEU A 76 -10.63 -14.43 -2.71
C LEU A 76 -11.13 -14.36 -4.16
N GLY A 77 -11.33 -13.16 -4.70
CA GLY A 77 -11.79 -12.94 -6.08
C GLY A 77 -10.66 -12.78 -7.11
N GLY A 78 -9.40 -12.81 -6.67
CA GLY A 78 -8.23 -12.49 -7.49
C GLY A 78 -7.25 -11.58 -6.77
N ASP A 79 -6.10 -11.36 -7.39
CA ASP A 79 -5.08 -10.44 -6.90
C ASP A 79 -5.38 -9.00 -7.33
N TYR A 80 -5.09 -8.05 -6.43
CA TYR A 80 -5.28 -6.63 -6.69
C TYR A 80 -4.28 -5.78 -5.92
N ARG A 81 -4.12 -4.53 -6.33
CA ARG A 81 -3.25 -3.57 -5.66
C ARG A 81 -4.04 -2.71 -4.69
N GLU A 82 -3.47 -2.48 -3.52
CA GLU A 82 -3.94 -1.49 -2.56
C GLU A 82 -2.83 -0.47 -2.35
N PHE A 83 -3.22 0.80 -2.27
CA PHE A 83 -2.28 1.93 -2.20
C PHE A 83 -2.47 2.69 -0.90
N ALA A 84 -1.37 3.18 -0.34
CA ALA A 84 -1.33 3.95 0.90
C ALA A 84 -2.09 3.29 2.06
N VAL A 85 -1.82 2.00 2.29
CA VAL A 85 -2.45 1.20 3.34
C VAL A 85 -1.79 1.49 4.69
N PRO A 86 -2.54 2.00 5.69
CA PRO A 86 -2.00 2.30 7.02
C PRO A 86 -1.76 1.03 7.85
N PHE A 87 -0.79 1.11 8.76
CA PHE A 87 -0.57 0.06 9.76
C PHE A 87 -1.63 0.14 10.88
N ASN A 88 -2.16 -1.00 11.30
CA ASN A 88 -2.98 -1.10 12.50
C ASN A 88 -2.79 -2.46 13.17
N ALA A 89 -2.24 -2.48 14.38
CA ALA A 89 -1.93 -3.73 15.07
C ALA A 89 -3.17 -4.62 15.30
N ASP A 90 -4.34 -4.00 15.52
CA ASP A 90 -5.59 -4.69 15.82
C ASP A 90 -6.33 -5.19 14.55
N GLY A 91 -5.81 -4.91 13.35
CA GLY A 91 -6.38 -5.38 12.09
C GLY A 91 -7.66 -4.65 11.68
N ALA A 92 -7.77 -3.35 11.97
CA ALA A 92 -8.91 -2.53 11.52
C ALA A 92 -9.12 -2.64 10.00
N PRO A 93 -10.36 -2.49 9.49
CA PRO A 93 -10.62 -2.53 8.04
C PRO A 93 -9.72 -1.56 7.27
N ARG A 94 -9.27 -1.95 6.07
CA ARG A 94 -8.36 -1.18 5.20
C ARG A 94 -7.00 -0.89 5.82
N SER A 95 -6.50 -1.80 6.63
CA SER A 95 -5.17 -1.68 7.24
C SER A 95 -4.35 -2.94 7.04
N TRP A 96 -3.06 -2.85 7.34
CA TRP A 96 -2.17 -4.00 7.38
C TRP A 96 -1.58 -4.21 8.78
N ASN A 97 -1.22 -5.46 9.07
CA ASN A 97 -0.41 -5.79 10.24
C ASN A 97 0.54 -6.97 9.97
N TRP A 98 1.39 -7.25 10.96
CA TRP A 98 2.32 -8.36 10.90
C TRP A 98 1.58 -9.69 11.11
N PRO A 99 1.88 -10.73 10.33
CA PRO A 99 1.41 -12.08 10.63
C PRO A 99 1.89 -12.51 12.03
N PRO A 100 1.11 -13.34 12.75
CA PRO A 100 1.54 -13.86 14.03
C PRO A 100 2.83 -14.66 13.86
N ARG A 101 3.74 -14.53 14.83
CA ARG A 101 4.95 -15.38 14.88
C ARG A 101 4.50 -16.80 15.22
N VAL A 102 4.88 -17.76 14.39
CA VAL A 102 4.82 -19.19 14.66
C VAL A 102 6.16 -19.70 15.17
#